data_AF-A0A842LF26-F1
#
_entry.id   AF-A0A842LF26-F1
#
_cell.length_a   1.000
_cell.length_b   1.000
_cell.length_c   1.000
_cell.angle_alpha   90.00
_cell.angle_beta   90.00
_cell.angle_gamma   90.00
#
_symmetry.space_group_name_H-M   'P 1'
#
loop_
_entity.id
_entity.type
_entity.pdbx_description
1 polymer ?
#
loop_
_entity_poly.entity_id
_entity_poly.type
_entity_poly.pdbx_seq_one_letter_code
_entity_poly.pdbx_strand_id
1 'polypeptide(L)'
;MDGSFLASSRGPPWLPAAAVDARRLAYWGQVFFFVVMIVSAIFGIISLFMWVLDHASGGGTIYLLVTAVVNFIILYIMKPTVFDHIDQGRFSEASDHMLIYGVLGIIFGIIPGIFLIIAFVRLQEVFQPQYQPYPPGQIQTTQPSEPAKVPSHPSPPQQPTPPPAAAPEKPKQPEMVKCKKCGVQYPAFMRTCPNCGEAR
;
A
#
# COMPACT_ATOMS: atom_id res chain seq x y z
N MET A 1 -4.05 -26.24 -8.89
CA MET A 1 -2.80 -25.45 -8.83
C MET A 1 -2.15 -25.56 -10.19
N ASP A 2 -2.04 -24.47 -10.92
CA ASP A 2 -1.37 -24.48 -12.22
C ASP A 2 0.14 -24.53 -12.00
N GLY A 3 0.83 -25.46 -12.68
CA GLY A 3 2.25 -25.78 -12.47
C GLY A 3 3.24 -24.64 -12.80
N SER A 4 2.75 -23.50 -13.26
CA SER A 4 3.54 -22.28 -13.48
C SER A 4 4.02 -21.69 -12.16
N PHE A 5 5.33 -21.77 -11.92
CA PHE A 5 6.02 -21.15 -10.78
C PHE A 5 5.90 -19.61 -10.78
N LEU A 6 6.04 -18.99 -11.97
CA LEU A 6 5.77 -17.56 -12.15
C LEU A 6 4.26 -17.30 -12.25
N ALA A 7 3.83 -16.13 -11.77
CA ALA A 7 2.45 -15.68 -11.88
C ALA A 7 2.08 -15.28 -13.33
N SER A 8 0.78 -15.25 -13.65
CA SER A 8 0.32 -14.71 -14.93
C SER A 8 0.53 -13.19 -14.98
N SER A 9 1.25 -12.72 -15.99
CA SER A 9 1.44 -11.28 -16.28
C SER A 9 0.13 -10.55 -16.64
N ARG A 10 -0.93 -11.30 -16.98
CA ARG A 10 -2.31 -10.81 -17.12
C ARG A 10 -3.11 -11.16 -15.87
N GLY A 11 -3.80 -10.17 -15.29
CA GLY A 11 -4.83 -10.40 -14.27
C GLY A 11 -6.24 -10.47 -14.88
N PRO A 12 -7.27 -10.69 -14.05
CA PRO A 12 -8.68 -10.63 -14.45
C PRO A 12 -9.08 -9.30 -15.09
N PRO A 13 -10.05 -9.31 -16.03
CA PRO A 13 -10.44 -8.12 -16.80
C PRO A 13 -11.23 -7.07 -16.00
N TRP A 14 -11.61 -7.37 -14.75
CA TRP A 14 -12.33 -6.43 -13.87
C TRP A 14 -11.38 -5.53 -13.04
N LEU A 15 -10.07 -5.83 -13.01
CA LEU A 15 -9.11 -5.07 -12.20
C LEU A 15 -9.05 -3.59 -12.61
N PRO A 16 -9.03 -2.63 -11.66
CA PRO A 16 -8.80 -1.23 -11.98
C PRO A 16 -7.39 -1.03 -12.54
N ALA A 17 -7.23 -0.07 -13.46
CA ALA A 17 -5.98 0.12 -14.23
C ALA A 17 -4.71 0.19 -13.35
N ALA A 18 -4.75 0.93 -12.24
CA ALA A 18 -3.65 1.01 -11.29
C ALA A 18 -3.26 -0.34 -10.66
N ALA A 19 -4.23 -1.24 -10.41
CA ALA A 19 -3.94 -2.60 -9.94
C ALA A 19 -3.37 -3.49 -11.06
N VAL A 20 -3.76 -3.28 -12.32
CA VAL A 20 -3.17 -3.97 -13.48
C VAL A 20 -1.70 -3.56 -13.67
N ASP A 21 -1.39 -2.26 -13.57
CA ASP A 21 -0.01 -1.77 -13.64
C ASP A 21 0.83 -2.20 -12.43
N ALA A 22 0.28 -2.13 -11.22
CA ALA A 22 0.93 -2.66 -10.02
C ALA A 22 1.23 -4.17 -10.16
N ARG A 23 0.28 -4.98 -10.64
CA ARG A 23 0.52 -6.40 -10.94
C ARG A 23 1.64 -6.60 -11.96
N ARG A 24 1.65 -5.81 -13.04
CA ARG A 24 2.66 -5.91 -14.09
C ARG A 24 4.05 -5.56 -13.58
N LEU A 25 4.17 -4.55 -12.71
CA LEU A 25 5.40 -4.20 -12.01
C LEU A 25 5.83 -5.30 -11.04
N ALA A 26 4.89 -5.89 -10.28
CA ALA A 26 5.18 -6.99 -9.37
C ALA A 26 5.62 -8.27 -10.11
N TYR A 27 5.07 -8.54 -11.30
CA TYR A 27 5.52 -9.61 -12.19
C TYR A 27 6.97 -9.39 -12.64
N TRP A 28 7.35 -8.17 -13.02
CA TRP A 28 8.75 -7.86 -13.31
C TRP A 28 9.64 -8.02 -12.08
N GLY A 29 9.18 -7.61 -10.89
CA GLY A 29 9.83 -7.89 -9.62
C GLY A 29 10.06 -9.40 -9.40
N GLN A 30 9.04 -10.24 -9.63
CA GLN A 30 9.15 -11.70 -9.53
C GLN A 30 10.17 -12.27 -10.54
N VAL A 31 10.18 -11.78 -11.79
CA VAL A 31 11.17 -12.19 -12.80
C VAL A 31 12.59 -11.81 -12.37
N PHE A 32 12.80 -10.59 -11.84
CA PHE A 32 14.10 -10.18 -11.35
C PHE A 32 14.55 -10.95 -10.10
N PHE A 33 13.64 -11.28 -9.17
CA PHE A 33 13.95 -12.18 -8.05
C PHE A 33 14.42 -13.56 -8.53
N PHE A 34 13.80 -14.11 -9.58
CA PHE A 34 14.19 -15.39 -10.16
C PHE A 34 15.58 -15.34 -10.81
N VAL A 35 15.89 -14.27 -11.54
CA VAL A 35 17.23 -14.05 -12.12
C VAL A 35 18.29 -13.90 -11.02
N VAL A 36 18.03 -13.07 -10.00
CA VAL A 36 18.97 -12.88 -8.87
C VAL A 36 19.16 -14.19 -8.09
N MET A 37 18.10 -14.95 -7.84
CA MET A 37 18.18 -16.26 -7.19
C MET A 37 19.10 -17.24 -7.93
N ILE A 38 18.96 -17.36 -9.26
CA ILE A 38 19.82 -18.22 -10.09
C ILE A 38 21.28 -17.73 -10.08
N VAL A 39 21.50 -16.43 -10.24
CA VAL A 39 22.85 -15.84 -10.22
C VAL A 39 23.52 -16.07 -8.86
N SER A 40 22.84 -15.74 -7.76
CA SER A 40 23.36 -15.97 -6.41
C SER A 40 23.60 -17.45 -6.10
N ALA A 41 22.78 -18.37 -6.61
CA ALA A 41 23.00 -19.81 -6.47
C ALA A 41 24.27 -20.26 -7.22
N ILE A 42 24.42 -19.89 -8.49
CA ILE A 42 25.58 -20.26 -9.32
C ILE A 42 26.88 -19.70 -8.73
N PHE A 43 26.93 -18.39 -8.44
CA PHE A 43 28.11 -17.76 -7.84
C PHE A 43 28.38 -18.29 -6.41
N GLY A 44 27.34 -18.58 -5.62
CA GLY A 44 27.47 -19.20 -4.30
C GLY A 44 28.08 -20.59 -4.37
N ILE A 45 27.67 -21.43 -5.32
CA ILE A 45 28.23 -22.77 -5.54
C ILE A 45 29.68 -22.68 -6.03
N ILE A 46 30.00 -21.81 -7.00
CA ILE A 46 31.38 -21.60 -7.47
C ILE A 46 32.27 -21.10 -6.32
N SER A 47 31.79 -20.15 -5.51
CA SER A 47 32.50 -19.64 -4.33
C SER A 47 32.74 -20.72 -3.26
N LEU A 48 31.79 -21.65 -3.10
CA LEU A 48 31.92 -22.81 -2.21
C LEU A 48 33.01 -23.78 -2.71
N PHE A 49 33.03 -24.10 -4.01
CA PHE A 49 34.08 -24.95 -4.59
C PHE A 49 35.47 -24.31 -4.49
N MET A 50 35.61 -23.02 -4.77
CA MET A 50 36.89 -22.31 -4.64
C MET A 50 37.40 -22.30 -3.19
N TRP A 51 36.51 -22.09 -2.21
CA TRP A 51 36.86 -22.16 -0.79
C TRP A 51 37.33 -23.57 -0.38
N VAL A 52 36.65 -24.63 -0.85
CA VAL A 52 37.01 -26.02 -0.55
C VAL A 52 38.35 -26.44 -1.18
N LEU A 53 38.67 -25.93 -2.37
CA LEU A 53 39.88 -26.31 -3.11
C LEU A 53 41.13 -25.54 -2.67
N ASP A 54 41.04 -24.23 -2.47
CA ASP A 54 42.19 -23.34 -2.30
C ASP A 54 42.24 -22.65 -0.92
N HIS A 55 41.24 -22.89 -0.05
CA HIS A 55 41.04 -22.18 1.22
C HIS A 55 40.93 -20.64 1.09
N ALA A 56 40.73 -20.14 -0.14
CA ALA A 56 40.50 -18.75 -0.47
C ALA A 56 39.31 -18.15 0.30
N SER A 57 39.28 -16.83 0.50
CA SER A 57 38.38 -16.15 1.45
C SER A 57 36.88 -16.23 1.12
N GLY A 58 36.25 -17.35 1.50
CA GLY A 58 34.84 -17.69 1.27
C GLY A 58 33.78 -16.82 1.98
N GLY A 59 34.11 -15.59 2.39
CA GLY A 59 33.20 -14.68 3.10
C GLY A 59 31.94 -14.32 2.30
N GLY A 60 32.01 -14.32 0.97
CA GLY A 60 30.85 -14.13 0.09
C GLY A 60 29.95 -15.37 -0.04
N THR A 61 30.48 -16.57 0.19
CA THR A 61 29.79 -17.85 -0.07
C THR A 61 28.49 -17.96 0.72
N ILE A 62 28.54 -17.68 2.04
CA ILE A 62 27.36 -17.78 2.92
C ILE A 62 26.29 -16.76 2.49
N TYR A 63 26.69 -15.52 2.23
CA TYR A 63 25.76 -14.47 1.79
C TYR A 63 25.06 -14.82 0.47
N LEU A 64 25.80 -15.33 -0.53
CA LEU A 64 25.25 -15.71 -1.83
C LEU A 64 24.26 -16.89 -1.71
N LEU A 65 24.58 -17.92 -0.93
CA LEU A 65 23.69 -19.06 -0.72
C LEU A 65 22.44 -18.67 0.08
N VAL A 66 22.56 -17.85 1.12
CA VAL A 66 21.41 -17.30 1.86
C VAL A 66 20.54 -16.43 0.96
N THR A 67 21.15 -15.59 0.12
CA THR A 67 20.44 -14.75 -0.87
C THR A 67 19.63 -15.59 -1.84
N ALA A 68 20.20 -16.70 -2.35
CA ALA A 68 19.47 -17.63 -3.21
C ALA A 68 18.28 -18.28 -2.49
N VAL A 69 18.46 -18.76 -1.26
CA VAL A 69 17.40 -19.40 -0.45
C VAL A 69 16.28 -18.40 -0.11
N VAL A 70 16.61 -17.19 0.34
CA VAL A 70 15.62 -16.16 0.68
C VAL A 70 14.83 -15.73 -0.56
N ASN A 71 15.51 -15.47 -1.68
CA ASN A 71 14.82 -15.11 -2.93
C ASN A 71 13.95 -16.27 -3.46
N PHE A 72 14.36 -17.53 -3.32
CA PHE A 72 13.52 -18.69 -3.63
C PHE A 72 12.24 -18.75 -2.76
N ILE A 73 12.36 -18.48 -1.45
CA ILE A 73 11.21 -18.43 -0.55
C ILE A 73 10.26 -17.29 -0.93
N ILE A 74 10.78 -16.08 -1.20
CA ILE A 74 9.99 -14.92 -1.64
C ILE A 74 9.23 -15.23 -2.93
N LEU A 75 9.90 -15.84 -3.92
CA LEU A 75 9.27 -16.24 -5.19
C LEU A 75 8.10 -17.20 -5.01
N TYR A 76 8.22 -18.16 -4.09
CA TYR A 76 7.21 -19.17 -3.79
C TYR A 76 5.99 -18.55 -3.09
N ILE A 77 6.20 -17.69 -2.09
CA ILE A 77 5.10 -17.07 -1.33
C ILE A 77 4.42 -15.90 -2.07
N MET A 78 5.12 -15.17 -2.96
CA MET A 78 4.55 -14.04 -3.69
C MET A 78 3.28 -14.37 -4.49
N LYS A 79 3.15 -15.60 -5.01
CA LYS A 79 1.95 -16.03 -5.76
C LYS A 79 0.69 -15.98 -4.86
N PRO A 80 0.60 -16.77 -3.76
CA PRO A 80 -0.54 -16.74 -2.85
C PRO A 80 -0.68 -15.51 -1.93
N THR A 81 0.28 -14.58 -1.87
CA THR A 81 0.18 -13.38 -1.00
C THR A 81 0.14 -12.04 -1.74
N VAL A 82 0.62 -11.94 -2.98
CA VAL A 82 0.59 -10.69 -3.77
C VAL A 82 -0.35 -10.81 -4.95
N PHE A 83 -0.15 -11.81 -5.82
CA PHE A 83 -0.93 -11.93 -7.05
C PHE A 83 -2.36 -12.41 -6.77
N ASP A 84 -2.52 -13.45 -5.96
CA ASP A 84 -3.84 -14.01 -5.62
C ASP A 84 -4.67 -12.98 -4.83
N HIS A 85 -4.06 -12.14 -3.99
CA HIS A 85 -4.75 -11.06 -3.26
C HIS A 85 -5.19 -9.91 -4.15
N ILE A 86 -4.40 -9.51 -5.15
CA ILE A 86 -4.84 -8.59 -6.22
C ILE A 86 -6.04 -9.21 -6.95
N ASP A 87 -5.97 -10.50 -7.29
CA ASP A 87 -7.03 -11.24 -8.00
C ASP A 87 -8.28 -11.52 -7.14
N GLN A 88 -8.25 -11.17 -5.86
CA GLN A 88 -9.38 -11.18 -4.93
C GLN A 88 -9.87 -9.76 -4.57
N GLY A 89 -9.23 -8.71 -5.08
CA GLY A 89 -9.53 -7.31 -4.70
C GLY A 89 -9.07 -6.93 -3.29
N ARG A 90 -8.28 -7.79 -2.62
CA ARG A 90 -7.71 -7.57 -1.27
C ARG A 90 -6.49 -6.65 -1.33
N PHE A 91 -6.64 -5.52 -2.02
CA PHE A 91 -5.53 -4.63 -2.38
C PHE A 91 -4.75 -4.13 -1.15
N SER A 92 -5.42 -3.89 -0.01
CA SER A 92 -4.77 -3.45 1.24
C SER A 92 -3.71 -4.45 1.71
N GLU A 93 -4.08 -5.72 1.79
CA GLU A 93 -3.23 -6.83 2.24
C GLU A 93 -2.16 -7.19 1.19
N ALA A 94 -2.50 -7.12 -0.10
CA ALA A 94 -1.50 -7.19 -1.17
C ALA A 94 -0.47 -6.06 -1.08
N SER A 95 -0.87 -4.85 -0.66
CA SER A 95 0.04 -3.71 -0.54
C SER A 95 1.00 -3.85 0.66
N ASP A 96 0.54 -4.38 1.79
CA ASP A 96 1.39 -4.69 2.95
C ASP A 96 2.44 -5.76 2.57
N HIS A 97 2.00 -6.84 1.91
CA HIS A 97 2.90 -7.87 1.40
C HIS A 97 3.90 -7.33 0.35
N MET A 98 3.48 -6.47 -0.59
CA MET A 98 4.41 -5.78 -1.51
C MET A 98 5.47 -4.95 -0.78
N LEU A 99 5.08 -4.22 0.26
CA LEU A 99 6.00 -3.38 1.03
C LEU A 99 7.04 -4.25 1.77
N ILE A 100 6.58 -5.30 2.45
CA ILE A 100 7.43 -6.26 3.18
C ILE A 100 8.44 -6.93 2.23
N TYR A 101 7.97 -7.48 1.10
CA TYR A 101 8.86 -8.11 0.13
C TYR A 101 9.71 -7.11 -0.66
N GLY A 102 9.29 -5.85 -0.79
CA GLY A 102 10.09 -4.78 -1.39
C GLY A 102 11.29 -4.41 -0.53
N VAL A 103 11.09 -4.27 0.79
CA VAL A 103 12.17 -3.99 1.75
C VAL A 103 13.13 -5.19 1.88
N LEU A 104 12.60 -6.41 2.02
CA LEU A 104 13.43 -7.63 1.96
C LEU A 104 14.16 -7.75 0.61
N GLY A 105 13.47 -7.41 -0.47
CA GLY A 105 14.03 -7.35 -1.81
C GLY A 105 15.26 -6.47 -1.88
N ILE A 106 15.21 -5.23 -1.38
CA ILE A 106 16.38 -4.33 -1.41
C ILE A 106 17.61 -4.96 -0.74
N ILE A 107 17.43 -5.68 0.37
CA ILE A 107 18.51 -6.35 1.11
C ILE A 107 19.13 -7.50 0.28
N PHE A 108 18.31 -8.29 -0.43
CA PHE A 108 18.74 -9.49 -1.15
C PHE A 108 18.76 -9.32 -2.70
N GLY A 109 18.60 -8.09 -3.19
CA GLY A 109 18.41 -7.77 -4.61
C GLY A 109 17.76 -6.39 -4.83
N ILE A 110 18.58 -5.33 -4.90
CA ILE A 110 18.14 -3.94 -5.06
C ILE A 110 17.10 -3.76 -6.18
N ILE A 111 17.32 -4.36 -7.36
CA ILE A 111 16.43 -4.23 -8.53
C ILE A 111 15.02 -4.80 -8.25
N PRO A 112 14.83 -6.10 -7.91
CA PRO A 112 13.48 -6.62 -7.63
C PRO A 112 12.79 -5.92 -6.44
N GLY A 113 13.54 -5.51 -5.41
CA GLY A 113 12.99 -4.72 -4.31
C GLY A 113 12.38 -3.39 -4.74
N ILE A 114 13.09 -2.63 -5.59
CA ILE A 114 12.59 -1.38 -6.17
C ILE A 114 11.33 -1.62 -7.01
N PHE A 115 11.29 -2.68 -7.83
CA PHE A 115 10.09 -3.01 -8.61
C PHE A 115 8.85 -3.25 -7.75
N LEU A 116 8.98 -3.92 -6.59
CA LEU A 116 7.85 -4.10 -5.67
C LEU A 116 7.45 -2.81 -4.95
N ILE A 117 8.38 -1.91 -4.64
CA ILE A 117 8.05 -0.61 -4.04
C ILE A 117 7.32 0.30 -5.05
N ILE A 118 7.70 0.29 -6.33
CA ILE A 118 6.96 1.02 -7.37
C ILE A 118 5.58 0.36 -7.60
N ALA A 119 5.48 -0.97 -7.55
CA ALA A 119 4.19 -1.67 -7.59
C ALA A 119 3.28 -1.28 -6.42
N PHE A 120 3.83 -1.19 -5.19
CA PHE A 120 3.13 -0.72 -3.99
C PHE A 120 2.59 0.70 -4.15
N VAL A 121 3.42 1.65 -4.61
CA VAL A 121 3.00 3.04 -4.85
C VAL A 121 1.88 3.11 -5.90
N ARG A 122 1.95 2.31 -6.98
CA ARG A 122 0.86 2.21 -7.96
C ARG A 122 -0.40 1.57 -7.39
N LEU A 123 -0.28 0.56 -6.53
CA LEU A 123 -1.42 -0.06 -5.88
C LEU A 123 -2.13 0.90 -4.92
N GLN A 124 -1.41 1.86 -4.32
CA GLN A 124 -2.02 2.90 -3.47
C GLN A 124 -2.94 3.85 -4.23
N GLU A 125 -2.80 4.02 -5.54
CA GLU A 125 -3.73 4.82 -6.37
C GLU A 125 -5.16 4.23 -6.34
N VAL A 126 -5.32 2.94 -6.02
CA VAL A 126 -6.61 2.27 -5.88
C VAL A 126 -7.34 2.66 -4.57
N PHE A 127 -6.62 3.13 -3.54
CA PHE A 127 -7.24 3.61 -2.29
C PHE A 127 -7.57 5.09 -2.32
N GLN A 128 -7.07 5.85 -3.30
CA GLN A 128 -7.48 7.23 -3.45
C GLN A 128 -8.96 7.25 -3.86
N PRO A 129 -9.82 8.05 -3.21
CA PRO A 129 -11.19 8.20 -3.66
C PRO A 129 -11.16 8.79 -5.06
N GLN A 130 -11.48 7.96 -6.06
CA GLN A 130 -11.78 8.47 -7.39
C GLN A 130 -13.01 9.37 -7.26
N TYR A 131 -12.77 10.69 -7.24
CA TYR A 131 -13.79 11.70 -7.43
C TYR A 131 -14.35 11.54 -8.83
N GLN A 132 -15.26 10.58 -9.01
CA GLN A 132 -16.17 10.57 -10.15
C GLN A 132 -16.85 11.94 -10.17
N PRO A 133 -16.71 12.73 -11.25
CA PRO A 133 -17.48 13.95 -11.40
C PRO A 133 -18.94 13.51 -11.52
N TYR A 134 -19.70 13.65 -10.43
CA TYR A 134 -21.13 13.33 -10.44
C TYR A 134 -21.78 14.19 -11.55
N PRO A 135 -22.39 13.60 -12.58
CA PRO A 135 -22.78 14.34 -13.77
C PRO A 135 -23.78 15.44 -13.38
N PRO A 136 -23.46 16.72 -13.61
CA PRO A 136 -24.28 17.82 -13.13
C PRO A 136 -25.54 17.95 -13.99
N GLY A 137 -26.59 17.21 -13.63
CA GLY A 137 -27.91 17.37 -14.24
C GLY A 137 -28.66 16.10 -14.63
N GLN A 138 -28.79 15.12 -13.73
CA GLN A 138 -30.02 14.30 -13.69
C GLN A 138 -30.59 14.24 -12.27
N ILE A 139 -31.52 15.16 -11.98
CA ILE A 139 -32.40 15.07 -10.82
C ILE A 139 -33.44 14.00 -11.16
N GLN A 140 -33.38 12.84 -10.51
CA GLN A 140 -34.38 11.80 -10.70
C GLN A 140 -35.60 12.08 -9.81
N THR A 141 -36.61 12.72 -10.40
CA THR A 141 -37.72 13.33 -9.67
C THR A 141 -38.76 12.31 -9.18
N THR A 142 -38.71 11.95 -7.90
CA THR A 142 -39.85 11.36 -7.18
C THR A 142 -40.05 12.06 -5.82
N GLN A 143 -41.27 12.53 -5.60
CA GLN A 143 -41.78 13.39 -4.52
C GLN A 143 -42.04 12.62 -3.18
N PRO A 144 -42.43 13.29 -2.07
CA PRO A 144 -42.01 14.62 -1.59
C PRO A 144 -41.75 14.71 -0.06
N SER A 145 -40.59 15.25 0.35
CA SER A 145 -40.32 15.74 1.72
C SER A 145 -38.97 16.50 1.78
N GLU A 146 -38.74 17.49 2.64
CA GLU A 146 -39.67 18.49 3.21
C GLU A 146 -38.91 19.87 3.36
N PRO A 147 -39.00 20.74 4.40
CA PRO A 147 -38.48 22.11 4.27
C PRO A 147 -36.97 22.25 4.56
N ALA A 148 -36.39 23.29 3.94
CA ALA A 148 -34.98 23.64 3.95
C ALA A 148 -34.49 24.43 5.20
N LYS A 149 -33.18 24.41 5.43
CA LYS A 149 -32.47 25.63 5.85
C LYS A 149 -31.04 25.70 5.30
N VAL A 150 -30.82 26.60 4.34
CA VAL A 150 -29.51 26.93 3.77
C VAL A 150 -28.88 28.08 4.55
N PRO A 151 -27.61 27.96 4.98
CA PRO A 151 -26.73 29.11 5.22
C PRO A 151 -25.76 29.28 4.04
N SER A 152 -25.78 30.47 3.44
CA SER A 152 -24.89 30.90 2.37
C SER A 152 -23.40 30.82 2.71
N HIS A 153 -22.59 30.30 1.78
CA HIS A 153 -21.16 30.63 1.73
C HIS A 153 -20.99 32.12 1.35
N PRO A 154 -20.23 32.92 2.11
CA PRO A 154 -19.68 34.19 1.62
C PRO A 154 -18.54 33.91 0.63
N SER A 155 -18.48 34.66 -0.47
CA SER A 155 -17.35 34.62 -1.41
C SER A 155 -16.06 35.13 -0.77
N PRO A 156 -14.87 34.60 -1.14
CA PRO A 156 -13.59 35.06 -0.59
C PRO A 156 -13.14 36.39 -1.23
N PRO A 157 -12.90 37.46 -0.45
CA PRO A 157 -12.20 38.64 -0.95
C PRO A 157 -10.68 38.39 -0.91
N GLN A 158 -10.00 38.54 -2.04
CA GLN A 158 -8.53 38.58 -2.07
C GLN A 158 -8.04 39.98 -1.66
N GLN A 159 -7.25 40.08 -0.59
CA GLN A 159 -6.46 41.28 -0.23
C GLN A 159 -5.09 40.89 0.37
N PRO A 160 -4.09 41.80 0.40
CA PRO A 160 -2.68 41.41 0.25
C PRO A 160 -1.86 41.18 1.53
N THR A 161 -0.66 40.62 1.35
CA THR A 161 0.52 40.63 2.25
C THR A 161 0.94 42.06 2.67
N PRO A 162 1.73 42.32 3.75
CA PRO A 162 2.62 41.45 4.58
C PRO A 162 1.98 41.18 5.99
N PRO A 163 2.67 40.92 7.15
CA PRO A 163 4.10 40.74 7.53
C PRO A 163 4.41 39.39 8.27
N PRO A 164 5.66 39.09 8.71
CA PRO A 164 6.02 37.78 9.27
C PRO A 164 5.80 37.68 10.79
N ALA A 165 5.40 36.48 11.29
CA ALA A 165 5.31 36.20 12.72
C ALA A 165 5.47 34.71 13.08
N ALA A 166 6.26 34.47 14.14
CA ALA A 166 6.22 33.37 15.11
C ALA A 166 6.37 31.89 14.65
N ALA A 167 6.77 31.06 15.62
CA ALA A 167 6.92 29.60 15.47
C ALA A 167 5.57 28.87 15.62
N PRO A 168 5.40 27.67 15.02
CA PRO A 168 4.13 26.94 15.07
C PRO A 168 3.82 26.42 16.48
N GLU A 169 2.70 26.86 17.06
CA GLU A 169 2.15 26.24 18.27
C GLU A 169 1.69 24.80 17.99
N LYS A 170 1.92 23.90 18.95
CA LYS A 170 1.36 22.54 18.89
C LYS A 170 -0.17 22.60 18.99
N PRO A 171 -0.93 21.93 18.10
CA PRO A 171 -2.38 21.86 18.25
C PRO A 171 -2.75 21.15 19.56
N LYS A 172 -3.51 21.83 20.42
CA LYS A 172 -4.06 21.25 21.65
C LYS A 172 -5.04 20.14 21.26
N GLN A 173 -4.83 18.93 21.79
CA GLN A 173 -5.79 17.84 21.60
C GLN A 173 -7.12 18.19 22.29
N PRO A 174 -8.28 17.91 21.67
CA PRO A 174 -9.57 18.23 22.27
C PRO A 174 -9.84 17.34 23.49
N GLU A 175 -10.39 17.95 24.54
CA GLU A 175 -10.86 17.23 25.74
C GLU A 175 -11.93 16.18 25.35
N MET A 176 -11.80 14.96 25.86
CA MET A 176 -12.69 13.84 25.57
C MET A 176 -13.58 13.52 26.76
N VAL A 177 -14.87 13.29 26.51
CA VAL A 177 -15.92 13.09 27.52
C VAL A 177 -16.65 11.77 27.25
N LYS A 178 -16.90 11.00 28.31
CA LYS A 178 -17.57 9.69 28.21
C LYS A 178 -19.09 9.83 28.34
N CYS A 179 -19.85 9.24 27.42
CA CYS A 179 -21.30 9.16 27.52
C CYS A 179 -21.73 8.28 28.70
N LYS A 180 -22.63 8.79 29.56
CA LYS A 180 -23.22 8.05 30.69
C LYS A 180 -24.06 6.84 30.24
N LYS A 181 -24.72 6.94 29.08
CA LYS A 181 -25.70 5.94 28.59
C LYS A 181 -25.10 4.81 27.75
N CYS A 182 -24.14 5.12 26.87
CA CYS A 182 -23.53 4.12 25.96
C CYS A 182 -22.02 3.93 26.14
N GLY A 183 -21.39 4.63 27.09
CA GLY A 183 -19.96 4.46 27.42
C GLY A 183 -18.95 4.97 26.39
N VAL A 184 -19.38 5.41 25.20
CA VAL A 184 -18.50 5.96 24.14
C VAL A 184 -17.86 7.27 24.59
N GLN A 185 -16.57 7.46 24.30
CA GLN A 185 -15.86 8.72 24.48
C GLN A 185 -15.97 9.58 23.21
N TYR A 186 -16.27 10.86 23.36
CA TYR A 186 -16.43 11.80 22.26
C TYR A 186 -15.96 13.21 22.67
N PRO A 187 -15.66 14.14 21.73
CA PRO A 187 -15.11 15.45 22.05
C PRO A 187 -16.07 16.33 22.88
N ALA A 188 -15.53 17.03 23.87
CA ALA A 188 -16.26 17.86 24.84
C ALA A 188 -17.15 18.95 24.22
N PHE A 189 -16.89 19.37 22.97
CA PHE A 189 -17.66 20.39 22.27
C PHE A 189 -19.02 19.89 21.74
N MET A 190 -19.24 18.58 21.62
CA MET A 190 -20.54 18.04 21.24
C MET A 190 -21.50 18.06 22.42
N ARG A 191 -22.71 18.61 22.22
CA ARG A 191 -23.77 18.68 23.25
C ARG A 191 -24.57 17.37 23.41
N THR A 192 -24.46 16.48 22.43
CA THR A 192 -25.26 15.26 22.28
C THR A 192 -24.35 14.12 21.84
N CYS A 193 -24.53 12.94 22.40
CA CYS A 193 -23.70 11.78 22.09
C CYS A 193 -24.03 11.21 20.70
N PRO A 194 -23.06 11.10 19.77
CA PRO A 194 -23.32 10.66 18.39
C PRO A 194 -23.77 9.20 18.26
N ASN A 195 -23.55 8.36 19.29
CA ASN A 195 -23.89 6.94 19.27
C ASN A 195 -25.28 6.62 19.86
N CYS A 196 -25.93 7.54 20.58
CA CYS A 196 -27.19 7.22 21.27
C CYS A 196 -28.17 8.40 21.44
N GLY A 197 -27.87 9.58 20.89
CA GLY A 197 -28.76 10.76 20.94
C GLY A 197 -28.92 11.41 22.32
N GLU A 198 -28.27 10.89 23.36
CA GLU A 198 -28.37 11.41 24.72
C GLU A 198 -27.65 12.76 24.86
N ALA A 199 -28.24 13.72 25.56
CA ALA A 199 -27.56 14.95 25.96
C ALA A 199 -26.45 14.69 27.00
N ARG A 200 -25.53 15.64 27.17
CA ARG A 200 -24.37 15.54 28.09
C ARG A 200 -24.73 15.68 29.58
#